data_AF-A0A1I8P582-F1
#
_entry.id   AF-A0A1I8P582-F1
#
_cell.length_a   1.000
_cell.length_b   1.000
_cell.length_c   1.000
_cell.angle_alpha   90.00
_cell.angle_beta   90.00
_cell.angle_gamma   90.00
#
_symmetry.space_group_name_H-M   'P 1'
#
loop_
_entity.id
_entity.type
_entity.pdbx_description
1 polymer ?
#
loop_
_entity_poly.entity_id
_entity_poly.type
_entity_poly.pdbx_seq_one_letter_code
_entity_poly.pdbx_strand_id
1 'polypeptide(L)'
;MCLSIFLNFLNLARHWPELLVHWTRIDLMFSMPPYPQPKWSLQQQLRTLTVVFWTTATVENCLYYASNYYNFMMKRLQCYPEDTKHSYKDYLIMDLLNDVFTYFPYHLVVAVCGFFLNIGFTFTWNFMDFFIMAISLALTTRFQQFAQRIEFLSGCYIPDPLWNQIRRHHIMLSEFMETINKHLSTLVFMSSLNNMYFICNILLNIFTKLRYPINYAYFWLSLIFLLMRTTFVFMFASKIYEASLKPLNTLYLVPSGCWTEEVQRFRAQILNESIGLTGKHFYTLTRQGLFGVS
;
A
#
# COMPACT_ATOMS: atom_id res chain seq x y z
N MET A 1 12.61 13.19 1.40
CA MET A 1 11.74 12.00 1.41
C MET A 1 11.74 11.25 0.08
N CYS A 2 11.40 11.92 -1.05
CA CYS A 2 11.33 11.28 -2.37
C CYS A 2 12.62 10.55 -2.79
N LEU A 3 13.79 11.14 -2.54
CA LEU A 3 15.08 10.49 -2.82
C LEU A 3 15.27 9.19 -2.02
N SER A 4 14.83 9.15 -0.76
CA SER A 4 14.87 7.92 0.05
C SER A 4 13.94 6.84 -0.53
N ILE A 5 12.73 7.21 -0.95
CA ILE A 5 11.79 6.27 -1.57
C ILE A 5 12.40 5.71 -2.86
N PHE A 6 12.98 6.57 -3.69
CA PHE A 6 13.66 6.18 -4.92
C PHE A 6 14.82 5.21 -4.68
N LEU A 7 15.70 5.51 -3.71
CA LEU A 7 16.81 4.60 -3.35
C LEU A 7 16.31 3.24 -2.86
N ASN A 8 15.23 3.20 -2.09
CA ASN A 8 14.62 1.95 -1.64
C ASN A 8 14.04 1.16 -2.81
N PHE A 9 13.38 1.81 -3.77
CA PHE A 9 12.91 1.15 -4.98
C PHE A 9 14.04 0.66 -5.88
N LEU A 10 15.15 1.39 -5.99
CA LEU A 10 16.34 0.92 -6.69
C LEU A 10 16.94 -0.33 -6.02
N ASN A 11 17.01 -0.32 -4.68
CA ASN A 11 17.48 -1.48 -3.94
C ASN A 11 16.54 -2.69 -4.12
N LEU A 12 15.23 -2.47 -4.07
CA LEU A 12 14.23 -3.49 -4.35
C LEU A 12 14.36 -4.02 -5.78
N ALA A 13 14.53 -3.15 -6.77
CA ALA A 13 14.68 -3.52 -8.18
C ALA A 13 15.89 -4.43 -8.42
N ARG A 14 16.99 -4.24 -7.67
CA ARG A 14 18.17 -5.13 -7.73
C ARG A 14 17.87 -6.55 -7.25
N HIS A 15 17.04 -6.71 -6.22
CA HIS A 15 16.67 -8.00 -5.64
C HIS A 15 15.38 -8.59 -6.24
N TRP A 16 14.66 -7.79 -7.04
CA TRP A 16 13.37 -8.17 -7.61
C TRP A 16 13.40 -9.45 -8.46
N PRO A 17 14.43 -9.71 -9.30
CA PRO A 17 14.48 -10.95 -10.07
C PRO A 17 14.53 -12.20 -9.20
N GLU A 18 15.32 -12.18 -8.12
CA GLU A 18 15.44 -13.28 -7.17
C GLU A 18 14.10 -13.51 -6.43
N LEU A 19 13.48 -12.42 -5.96
CA LEU A 19 12.15 -12.46 -5.36
C LEU A 19 11.11 -13.03 -6.31
N LEU A 20 11.15 -12.65 -7.59
CA LEU A 20 10.19 -13.08 -8.60
C LEU A 20 10.33 -14.57 -8.92
N VAL A 21 11.56 -15.11 -8.96
CA VAL A 21 11.79 -16.55 -9.14
C VAL A 21 11.18 -17.33 -7.97
N HIS A 22 11.42 -16.88 -6.73
CA HIS A 22 10.85 -17.53 -5.56
C HIS A 22 9.31 -17.38 -5.51
N TRP A 23 8.79 -16.20 -5.86
CA TRP A 23 7.36 -15.92 -6.00
C TRP A 23 6.71 -16.88 -7.00
N THR A 24 7.31 -17.04 -8.19
CA THR A 24 6.77 -17.89 -9.25
C THR A 24 6.70 -19.35 -8.84
N ARG A 25 7.69 -19.83 -8.07
CA ARG A 25 7.69 -21.19 -7.52
C ARG A 25 6.52 -21.42 -6.57
N ILE A 26 6.27 -20.47 -5.67
CA ILE A 26 5.13 -20.50 -4.74
C ILE A 26 3.83 -20.41 -5.54
N ASP A 27 3.74 -19.50 -6.49
CA ASP A 27 2.55 -19.30 -7.31
C ASP A 27 2.15 -20.59 -8.07
N LEU A 28 3.12 -21.25 -8.71
CA LEU A 28 2.89 -22.50 -9.42
C LEU A 28 2.38 -23.61 -8.50
N MET A 29 2.92 -23.68 -7.28
CA MET A 29 2.48 -24.66 -6.28
C MET A 29 1.04 -24.42 -5.80
N PHE A 30 0.63 -23.16 -5.58
CA PHE A 30 -0.72 -22.80 -5.15
C PHE A 30 -1.74 -22.73 -6.30
N SER A 31 -1.26 -22.75 -7.54
CA SER A 31 -2.09 -22.81 -8.75
C SER A 31 -2.49 -24.24 -9.12
N MET A 32 -1.87 -25.25 -8.52
CA MET A 32 -2.14 -26.67 -8.79
C MET A 32 -3.03 -27.31 -7.71
N PRO A 33 -3.76 -28.40 -8.04
CA PRO A 33 -4.45 -29.21 -7.03
C PRO A 33 -3.45 -29.66 -5.94
N PRO A 34 -3.83 -29.69 -4.65
CA PRO A 34 -5.19 -29.69 -4.10
C PRO A 34 -5.67 -28.31 -3.59
N TYR A 35 -5.06 -27.21 -4.04
CA TYR A 35 -5.46 -25.87 -3.59
C TYR A 35 -6.68 -25.35 -4.35
N PRO A 36 -7.69 -24.80 -3.66
CA PRO A 36 -8.85 -24.22 -4.32
C PRO A 36 -8.44 -22.97 -5.09
N GLN A 37 -8.98 -22.83 -6.29
CA GLN A 37 -8.84 -21.59 -7.05
C GLN A 37 -9.71 -20.51 -6.41
N PRO A 38 -9.19 -19.28 -6.24
CA PRO A 38 -9.97 -18.20 -5.67
C PRO A 38 -11.14 -17.86 -6.61
N LYS A 39 -12.28 -17.45 -6.04
CA LYS A 39 -13.48 -17.06 -6.83
C LYS A 39 -13.13 -16.02 -7.90
N TRP A 40 -12.27 -15.07 -7.56
CA TRP A 40 -11.70 -14.10 -8.49
C TRP A 40 -10.21 -14.39 -8.61
N SER A 41 -9.73 -14.48 -9.85
CA SER A 41 -8.30 -14.68 -10.08
C SER A 41 -7.49 -13.53 -9.47
N LEU A 42 -6.29 -13.83 -9.00
CA LEU A 42 -5.36 -12.81 -8.47
C LEU A 42 -5.16 -11.67 -9.50
N GLN A 43 -5.10 -12.01 -10.78
CA GLN A 43 -5.01 -11.05 -11.88
C GLN A 43 -6.19 -10.07 -11.92
N GLN A 44 -7.43 -10.58 -11.77
CA GLN A 44 -8.62 -9.72 -11.73
C GLN A 44 -8.64 -8.82 -10.50
N GLN A 45 -8.27 -9.35 -9.33
CA GLN A 45 -8.20 -8.57 -8.09
C GLN A 45 -7.17 -7.44 -8.21
N LEU A 46 -5.98 -7.75 -8.72
CA LEU A 46 -4.93 -6.75 -8.96
C LEU A 46 -5.33 -5.74 -10.03
N ARG A 47 -6.00 -6.16 -11.11
CA ARG A 47 -6.49 -5.25 -12.16
C ARG A 47 -7.51 -4.27 -11.60
N THR A 48 -8.47 -4.75 -10.80
CA THR A 48 -9.47 -3.90 -10.15
C THR A 48 -8.81 -2.92 -9.18
N LEU A 49 -7.88 -3.39 -8.33
CA LEU A 49 -7.11 -2.52 -7.43
C LEU A 49 -6.36 -1.44 -8.21
N THR A 50 -5.70 -1.82 -9.30
CA THR A 50 -4.93 -0.90 -10.16
C THR A 50 -5.83 0.17 -10.76
N VAL A 51 -6.93 -0.23 -11.42
CA VAL A 51 -7.85 0.71 -12.06
C VAL A 51 -8.42 1.68 -11.02
N VAL A 52 -8.98 1.17 -9.93
CA VAL A 52 -9.60 2.01 -8.89
C VAL A 52 -8.60 2.96 -8.25
N PHE A 53 -7.39 2.48 -7.93
CA PHE A 53 -6.37 3.31 -7.29
C PHE A 53 -5.92 4.46 -8.21
N TRP A 54 -5.56 4.15 -9.46
CA TRP A 54 -5.05 5.16 -10.39
C TRP A 54 -6.14 6.13 -10.87
N THR A 55 -7.39 5.69 -11.03
CA THR A 55 -8.50 6.62 -11.33
C THR A 55 -8.71 7.60 -10.18
N THR A 56 -8.64 7.13 -8.94
CA THR A 56 -8.84 8.00 -7.78
C THR A 56 -7.66 8.96 -7.59
N ALA A 57 -6.43 8.48 -7.77
CA ALA A 57 -5.22 9.32 -7.71
C ALA A 57 -5.18 10.38 -8.82
N THR A 58 -5.63 10.06 -10.02
CA THR A 58 -5.69 11.04 -11.13
C THR A 58 -6.74 12.11 -10.89
N VAL A 59 -7.93 11.74 -10.40
CA VAL A 59 -8.97 12.72 -10.01
C VAL A 59 -8.46 13.68 -8.95
N GLU A 60 -7.77 13.18 -7.92
CA GLU A 60 -7.21 14.02 -6.86
C GLU A 60 -6.14 14.99 -7.39
N ASN A 61 -5.22 14.50 -8.22
CA ASN A 61 -4.21 15.36 -8.86
C ASN A 61 -4.83 16.44 -9.75
N CYS A 62 -5.83 16.09 -10.56
CA CYS A 62 -6.54 17.06 -11.40
C CYS A 62 -7.22 18.14 -10.54
N LEU A 63 -7.86 17.76 -9.43
CA LEU A 63 -8.48 18.69 -8.49
C LEU A 63 -7.45 19.60 -7.81
N TYR A 64 -6.29 19.07 -7.43
CA TYR A 64 -5.18 19.85 -6.88
C TYR A 64 -4.75 20.96 -7.83
N TYR A 65 -4.43 20.61 -9.08
CA TYR A 65 -4.01 21.60 -10.07
C TYR A 65 -5.12 22.60 -10.41
N ALA A 66 -6.38 22.15 -10.53
CA ALA A 66 -7.52 23.02 -10.79
C ALA A 66 -7.75 24.03 -9.65
N SER A 67 -7.68 23.57 -8.40
CA SER A 67 -7.82 24.41 -7.21
C SER A 67 -6.71 25.47 -7.14
N ASN A 68 -5.45 25.06 -7.34
CA ASN A 68 -4.32 26.02 -7.32
C ASN A 68 -4.40 27.03 -8.47
N TYR A 69 -4.72 26.57 -9.68
CA TYR A 69 -4.89 27.48 -10.82
C TYR A 69 -6.01 28.49 -10.58
N TYR A 70 -7.15 28.05 -10.01
CA TYR A 70 -8.25 28.96 -9.66
C TYR A 70 -7.83 29.98 -8.59
N ASN A 71 -7.11 29.53 -7.54
CA ASN A 71 -6.58 30.42 -6.52
C ASN A 71 -5.62 31.46 -7.09
N PHE A 72 -4.72 31.05 -7.98
CA PHE A 72 -3.81 31.94 -8.69
C PHE A 72 -4.57 32.99 -9.51
N MET A 73 -5.54 32.56 -10.32
CA MET A 73 -6.37 33.44 -11.14
C MET A 73 -7.09 34.48 -10.27
N MET A 74 -7.70 34.02 -9.17
CA MET A 74 -8.49 34.89 -8.30
C MET A 74 -7.62 35.86 -7.48
N LYS A 75 -6.42 35.43 -7.06
CA LYS A 75 -5.44 36.30 -6.39
C LYS A 75 -4.96 37.41 -7.33
N ARG A 76 -4.72 37.08 -8.61
CA ARG A 76 -4.31 38.06 -9.64
C ARG A 76 -5.41 39.07 -9.94
N LEU A 77 -6.65 38.61 -10.13
CA LEU A 77 -7.82 39.49 -10.33
C LEU A 77 -8.01 40.49 -9.18
N GLN A 78 -7.72 40.10 -7.95
CA GLN A 78 -7.79 41.00 -6.78
C GLN A 78 -6.64 42.02 -6.72
N CYS A 79 -5.44 41.66 -7.17
CA CYS A 79 -4.27 42.55 -7.10
C CYS A 79 -4.11 43.45 -8.35
N TYR A 80 -4.53 43.00 -9.53
CA TYR A 80 -4.35 43.68 -10.81
C TYR A 80 -5.60 43.54 -11.69
N PRO A 81 -6.65 44.33 -11.44
CA PRO A 81 -7.94 44.20 -12.15
C PRO A 81 -7.90 44.62 -13.63
N GLU A 82 -6.91 45.40 -14.07
CA GLU A 82 -6.84 45.97 -15.42
C GLU A 82 -6.07 45.12 -16.44
N ASP A 83 -5.29 44.14 -15.98
CA ASP A 83 -4.39 43.36 -16.82
C ASP A 83 -5.04 41.99 -17.11
N THR A 84 -5.70 41.82 -18.26
CA THR A 84 -6.46 40.60 -18.58
C THR A 84 -5.68 39.55 -19.38
N LYS A 85 -4.47 39.88 -19.84
CA LYS A 85 -3.59 38.94 -20.55
C LYS A 85 -2.67 38.25 -19.56
N HIS A 86 -2.95 36.99 -19.27
CA HIS A 86 -2.11 36.19 -18.38
C HIS A 86 -1.49 35.04 -19.15
N SER A 87 -0.18 34.84 -18.93
CA SER A 87 0.54 33.70 -19.47
C SER A 87 0.57 32.58 -18.44
N TYR A 88 0.46 31.34 -18.89
CA TYR A 88 0.72 30.14 -18.08
C TYR A 88 2.11 30.18 -17.40
N LYS A 89 3.05 30.97 -17.96
CA LYS A 89 4.36 31.25 -17.38
C LYS A 89 4.28 31.90 -15.98
N ASP A 90 3.32 32.79 -15.76
CA ASP A 90 3.18 33.50 -14.48
C ASP A 90 2.72 32.54 -13.37
N TYR A 91 1.87 31.57 -13.70
CA TYR A 91 1.44 30.49 -12.78
C TYR A 91 2.60 29.56 -12.41
N LEU A 92 3.43 29.18 -13.39
CA LEU A 92 4.62 28.36 -13.18
C LEU A 92 5.64 29.03 -12.24
N ILE A 93 5.87 30.33 -12.42
CA ILE A 93 6.89 31.08 -11.66
C ILE A 93 6.39 31.42 -10.26
N MET A 94 5.15 31.90 -10.13
CA MET A 94 4.65 32.51 -8.89
C MET A 94 4.05 31.51 -7.90
N ASP A 95 3.60 30.33 -8.36
CA ASP A 95 2.84 29.39 -7.54
C ASP A 95 3.44 27.98 -7.56
N LEU A 96 3.69 27.41 -8.74
CA LEU A 96 4.06 25.99 -8.85
C LEU A 96 5.54 25.69 -8.49
N LEU A 97 6.46 26.58 -8.87
CA LEU A 97 7.91 26.42 -8.67
C LEU A 97 8.52 27.62 -7.93
N ASN A 98 7.73 28.30 -7.09
CA ASN A 98 8.16 29.50 -6.38
C ASN A 98 9.46 29.26 -5.56
N ASP A 99 9.56 28.10 -4.88
CA ASP A 99 10.74 27.71 -4.10
C ASP A 99 11.99 27.44 -4.96
N VAL A 100 11.82 27.15 -6.26
CA VAL A 100 12.93 26.92 -7.20
C VAL A 100 13.37 28.24 -7.83
N PHE A 101 12.40 29.07 -8.24
CA PHE A 101 12.67 30.34 -8.91
C PHE A 101 13.07 31.47 -7.95
N THR A 102 12.98 31.26 -6.64
CA THR A 102 13.61 32.13 -5.64
C THR A 102 15.14 32.04 -5.67
N TYR A 103 15.70 30.87 -6.02
CA TYR A 103 17.15 30.65 -6.10
C TYR A 103 17.70 30.67 -7.52
N PHE A 104 16.89 30.29 -8.52
CA PHE A 104 17.31 30.23 -9.92
C PHE A 104 16.54 31.23 -10.79
N PRO A 105 17.19 31.96 -11.70
CA PRO A 105 16.50 32.79 -12.67
C PRO A 105 15.62 31.94 -13.59
N TYR A 106 14.52 32.53 -14.09
CA TYR A 106 13.60 31.82 -14.97
C TYR A 106 14.28 31.40 -16.28
N HIS A 107 14.38 30.09 -16.47
CA HIS A 107 14.76 29.47 -17.74
C HIS A 107 13.73 28.42 -18.11
N LEU A 108 13.36 28.36 -19.40
CA LEU A 108 12.34 27.43 -19.90
C LEU A 108 12.70 25.97 -19.58
N VAL A 109 13.97 25.59 -19.74
CA VAL A 109 14.45 24.23 -19.43
C VAL A 109 14.27 23.91 -17.95
N VAL A 110 14.62 24.84 -17.05
CA VAL A 110 14.46 24.65 -15.60
C VAL A 110 12.97 24.53 -15.22
N ALA A 111 12.10 25.33 -15.84
CA ALA A 111 10.65 25.25 -15.63
C ALA A 111 10.09 23.88 -16.04
N VAL A 112 10.48 23.40 -17.23
CA VAL A 112 10.06 22.10 -17.75
C VAL A 112 10.59 20.97 -16.87
N CYS A 113 11.87 20.98 -16.50
CA CYS A 113 12.46 19.99 -15.61
C CYS A 113 11.79 19.98 -14.23
N GLY A 114 11.55 21.15 -13.63
CA GLY A 114 10.87 21.27 -12.34
C GLY A 114 9.45 20.71 -12.36
N PHE A 115 8.72 20.96 -13.45
CA PHE A 115 7.37 20.41 -13.65
C PHE A 115 7.36 18.89 -13.69
N PHE A 116 8.25 18.28 -14.50
CA PHE A 116 8.36 16.83 -14.59
C PHE A 116 8.83 16.18 -13.27
N LEU A 117 9.74 16.84 -12.55
CA LEU A 117 10.18 16.36 -11.23
C LEU A 117 9.04 16.38 -10.21
N ASN A 118 8.22 17.43 -10.19
CA ASN A 118 7.07 17.53 -9.30
C ASN A 118 6.05 16.40 -9.57
N ILE A 119 5.70 16.18 -10.85
CA ILE A 119 4.85 15.05 -11.25
C ILE A 119 5.47 13.72 -10.83
N GLY A 120 6.78 13.55 -11.07
CA GLY A 120 7.52 12.35 -10.69
C GLY A 120 7.48 12.06 -9.19
N PHE A 121 7.57 13.09 -8.35
CA PHE A 121 7.47 12.95 -6.90
C PHE A 121 6.07 12.54 -6.45
N THR A 122 5.03 13.18 -6.99
CA THR A 122 3.64 12.83 -6.68
C THR A 122 3.29 11.43 -7.14
N PHE A 123 3.78 11.02 -8.32
CA PHE A 123 3.65 9.65 -8.81
C PHE A 123 4.37 8.65 -7.91
N THR A 124 5.63 8.92 -7.54
CA THR A 124 6.45 8.02 -6.71
C THR A 124 5.79 7.73 -5.37
N TRP A 125 5.17 8.75 -4.76
CA TRP A 125 4.42 8.55 -3.52
C TRP A 125 3.18 7.66 -3.73
N ASN A 126 2.32 7.99 -4.69
CA ASN A 126 1.12 7.18 -4.97
C ASN A 126 1.50 5.74 -5.34
N PHE A 127 2.58 5.55 -6.10
CA PHE A 127 3.09 4.23 -6.47
C PHE A 127 3.55 3.42 -5.26
N MET A 128 4.19 4.04 -4.25
CA MET A 128 4.63 3.35 -3.04
C MET A 128 3.46 2.69 -2.29
N ASP A 129 2.39 3.45 -2.04
CA ASP A 129 1.21 2.96 -1.33
C ASP A 129 0.50 1.86 -2.14
N PHE A 130 0.35 2.08 -3.45
CA PHE A 130 -0.20 1.09 -4.38
C PHE A 130 0.61 -0.22 -4.38
N PHE A 131 1.94 -0.12 -4.44
CA PHE A 131 2.82 -1.29 -4.47
C PHE A 131 2.69 -2.12 -3.19
N ILE A 132 2.64 -1.47 -2.02
CA ILE A 132 2.41 -2.15 -0.73
C ILE A 132 1.06 -2.86 -0.75
N MET A 133 -0.01 -2.20 -1.20
CA MET A 133 -1.35 -2.82 -1.30
C MET A 133 -1.37 -4.02 -2.26
N ALA A 134 -0.72 -3.91 -3.42
CA ALA A 134 -0.68 -4.97 -4.41
C ALA A 134 0.05 -6.23 -3.89
N ILE A 135 1.22 -6.05 -3.27
CA ILE A 135 1.97 -7.14 -2.65
C ILE A 135 1.17 -7.78 -1.50
N SER A 136 0.55 -6.94 -0.67
CA SER A 136 -0.26 -7.41 0.46
C SER A 136 -1.48 -8.20 0.01
N LEU A 137 -2.16 -7.75 -1.04
CA LEU A 137 -3.28 -8.46 -1.66
C LEU A 137 -2.83 -9.82 -2.19
N ALA A 138 -1.72 -9.86 -2.90
CA ALA A 138 -1.24 -11.10 -3.51
C ALA A 138 -0.82 -12.14 -2.47
N LEU A 139 -0.16 -11.72 -1.39
CA LEU A 139 0.17 -12.59 -0.25
C LEU A 139 -1.08 -13.05 0.51
N THR A 140 -2.01 -12.12 0.79
CA THR A 140 -3.28 -12.45 1.43
C THR A 140 -4.00 -13.55 0.68
N THR A 141 -4.07 -13.48 -0.65
CA THR A 141 -4.72 -14.50 -1.48
C THR A 141 -4.06 -15.87 -1.31
N ARG A 142 -2.73 -15.96 -1.22
CA ARG A 142 -2.03 -17.23 -0.99
C ARG A 142 -2.28 -17.82 0.39
N PHE A 143 -2.21 -17.00 1.45
CA PHE A 143 -2.58 -17.46 2.79
C PHE A 143 -4.05 -17.87 2.88
N GLN A 144 -4.95 -17.21 2.14
CA GLN A 144 -6.36 -17.62 2.08
C GLN A 144 -6.55 -18.95 1.36
N GLN A 145 -5.88 -19.19 0.23
CA GLN A 145 -5.92 -20.49 -0.45
C GLN A 145 -5.36 -21.61 0.45
N PHE A 146 -4.28 -21.32 1.18
CA PHE A 146 -3.73 -22.23 2.16
C PHE A 146 -4.73 -22.57 3.26
N ALA A 147 -5.35 -21.56 3.87
CA ALA A 147 -6.34 -21.74 4.91
C ALA A 147 -7.58 -22.51 4.44
N GLN A 148 -8.09 -22.20 3.24
CA GLN A 148 -9.25 -22.90 2.66
C GLN A 148 -8.97 -24.39 2.46
N ARG A 149 -7.77 -24.77 2.00
CA ARG A 149 -7.38 -26.18 1.88
C ARG A 149 -7.50 -26.90 3.23
N ILE A 150 -7.05 -26.26 4.31
CA ILE A 150 -7.10 -26.85 5.65
C ILE A 150 -8.55 -26.95 6.13
N GLU A 151 -9.35 -25.89 5.89
CA GLU A 151 -10.77 -25.86 6.24
C GLU A 151 -11.56 -26.99 5.57
N PHE A 152 -11.27 -27.32 4.30
CA PHE A 152 -11.87 -28.48 3.63
C PHE A 152 -11.50 -29.84 4.25
N LEU A 153 -10.38 -29.92 4.97
CA LEU A 153 -9.96 -31.12 5.68
C LEU A 153 -10.54 -31.18 7.11
N SER A 154 -11.24 -30.13 7.55
CA SER A 154 -11.88 -30.07 8.87
C SER A 154 -12.88 -31.22 9.05
N GLY A 155 -12.77 -31.93 10.18
CA GLY A 155 -13.67 -33.04 10.51
C GLY A 155 -13.34 -34.37 9.83
N CYS A 156 -12.36 -34.43 8.93
CA CYS A 156 -11.85 -35.69 8.38
C CYS A 156 -10.68 -36.25 9.20
N TYR A 157 -10.45 -37.56 9.11
CA TYR A 157 -9.20 -38.17 9.60
C TYR A 157 -8.05 -37.77 8.67
N ILE A 158 -7.07 -37.03 9.21
CA ILE A 158 -5.91 -36.55 8.47
C ILE A 158 -4.67 -37.32 8.94
N PRO A 159 -3.97 -38.04 8.05
CA PRO A 159 -2.76 -38.77 8.42
C PRO A 159 -1.58 -37.82 8.64
N ASP A 160 -0.68 -38.17 9.56
CA ASP A 160 0.56 -37.42 9.86
C ASP A 160 1.41 -36.98 8.65
N PRO A 161 1.63 -37.81 7.60
CA PRO A 161 2.35 -37.34 6.42
C PRO A 161 1.69 -36.14 5.74
N LEU A 162 0.35 -36.04 5.77
CA LEU A 162 -0.37 -34.90 5.21
C LEU A 162 -0.23 -33.66 6.09
N TRP A 163 -0.25 -33.80 7.43
CA TRP A 163 0.05 -32.70 8.34
C TRP A 163 1.47 -32.16 8.18
N ASN A 164 2.46 -33.05 8.05
CA ASN A 164 3.83 -32.67 7.77
C ASN A 164 3.95 -31.91 6.44
N GLN A 165 3.23 -32.34 5.39
CA GLN A 165 3.17 -31.61 4.13
C GLN A 165 2.56 -30.21 4.31
N ILE A 166 1.42 -30.09 5.00
CA ILE A 166 0.76 -28.81 5.28
C ILE A 166 1.71 -27.86 6.04
N ARG A 167 2.42 -28.38 7.05
CA ARG A 167 3.39 -27.62 7.84
C ARG A 167 4.56 -27.13 6.98
N ARG A 168 5.11 -27.96 6.09
CA ARG A 168 6.15 -27.53 5.12
C ARG A 168 5.67 -26.41 4.21
N HIS A 169 4.42 -26.48 3.76
CA HIS A 169 3.84 -25.45 2.91
C HIS A 169 3.62 -24.13 3.67
N HIS A 170 3.27 -24.21 4.96
CA HIS A 170 3.22 -23.04 5.85
C HIS A 170 4.60 -22.41 6.02
N ILE A 171 5.62 -23.20 6.38
CA ILE A 171 7.01 -22.73 6.53
C ILE A 171 7.48 -21.98 5.28
N MET A 172 7.28 -22.57 4.10
CA MET A 172 7.66 -21.94 2.83
C MET A 172 6.97 -20.58 2.62
N LEU A 173 5.69 -20.48 2.99
CA LEU A 173 4.93 -19.23 2.84
C LEU A 173 5.34 -18.18 3.89
N SER A 174 5.67 -18.60 5.11
CA SER A 174 6.22 -17.75 6.17
C SER A 174 7.61 -17.21 5.82
N GLU A 175 8.53 -18.07 5.37
CA GLU A 175 9.88 -17.68 4.93
C GLU A 175 9.83 -16.68 3.77
N PHE A 176 8.91 -16.92 2.83
CA PHE A 176 8.68 -16.00 1.73
C PHE A 176 8.18 -14.64 2.19
N MET A 177 7.21 -14.65 3.11
CA MET A 177 6.66 -13.44 3.71
C MET A 177 7.74 -12.64 4.45
N GLU A 178 8.61 -13.32 5.20
CA GLU A 178 9.73 -12.69 5.89
C GLU A 178 10.73 -12.06 4.91
N THR A 179 11.05 -12.76 3.82
CA THR A 179 11.92 -12.25 2.76
C THR A 179 11.33 -10.98 2.13
N ILE A 180 10.04 -10.98 1.83
CA ILE A 180 9.33 -9.80 1.32
C ILE A 180 9.35 -8.66 2.35
N ASN A 181 9.03 -8.95 3.61
CA ASN A 181 9.03 -7.95 4.68
C ASN A 181 10.42 -7.31 4.87
N LYS A 182 11.52 -8.05 4.72
CA LYS A 182 12.88 -7.50 4.78
C LYS A 182 13.10 -6.36 3.77
N HIS A 183 12.56 -6.50 2.55
CA HIS A 183 12.70 -5.47 1.52
C HIS A 183 11.62 -4.38 1.59
N LEU A 184 10.40 -4.71 2.00
CA LEU A 184 9.29 -3.76 2.05
C LEU A 184 9.15 -3.00 3.38
N SER A 185 9.75 -3.47 4.48
CA SER A 185 9.55 -2.87 5.81
C SER A 185 9.92 -1.39 5.88
N THR A 186 10.96 -0.98 5.15
CA THR A 186 11.37 0.44 5.07
C THR A 186 10.41 1.25 4.21
N LEU A 187 9.89 0.68 3.12
CA LEU A 187 8.87 1.33 2.27
C LEU A 187 7.55 1.50 3.02
N VAL A 188 7.14 0.47 3.77
CA VAL A 188 5.97 0.52 4.65
C VAL A 188 6.10 1.62 5.70
N PHE A 189 7.26 1.72 6.36
CA PHE A 189 7.52 2.77 7.32
C PHE A 189 7.46 4.17 6.70
N MET A 190 8.10 4.34 5.52
CA MET A 190 8.07 5.60 4.78
C MET A 190 6.66 5.98 4.32
N SER A 191 5.86 5.01 3.87
CA SER A 191 4.43 5.20 3.54
C SER A 191 3.65 5.76 4.72
N SER A 192 3.77 5.13 5.90
CA SER A 192 3.05 5.58 7.09
C SER A 192 3.46 6.98 7.51
N LEU A 193 4.77 7.28 7.53
CA LEU A 193 5.26 8.62 7.85
C LEU A 193 4.77 9.66 6.84
N ASN A 194 4.80 9.33 5.54
CA ASN A 194 4.40 10.28 4.50
C ASN A 194 2.94 10.63 4.64
N ASN A 195 2.12 9.60 4.75
CA ASN A 195 0.69 9.79 4.80
C ASN A 195 0.28 10.54 6.08
N MET A 196 0.90 10.25 7.22
CA MET A 196 0.69 11.03 8.44
C MET A 196 1.08 12.50 8.25
N TYR A 197 2.25 12.79 7.69
CA TYR A 197 2.71 14.15 7.43
C TYR A 197 1.70 14.94 6.59
N PHE A 198 1.20 14.35 5.50
CA PHE A 198 0.24 15.03 4.64
C PHE A 198 -1.15 15.15 5.25
N ILE A 199 -1.62 14.17 6.03
CA ILE A 199 -2.87 14.31 6.81
C ILE A 199 -2.74 15.49 7.77
N CYS A 200 -1.63 15.58 8.50
CA CYS A 200 -1.37 16.71 9.41
C CYS A 200 -1.33 18.05 8.68
N ASN A 201 -0.65 18.13 7.52
CA ASN A 201 -0.62 19.35 6.72
C ASN A 201 -2.01 19.76 6.22
N ILE A 202 -2.84 18.81 5.77
CA ILE A 202 -4.22 19.09 5.37
C ILE A 202 -5.00 19.60 6.57
N LEU A 203 -4.94 18.92 7.72
CA LEU A 203 -5.65 19.36 8.93
C LEU A 203 -5.21 20.76 9.38
N LEU A 204 -3.93 21.12 9.28
CA LEU A 204 -3.45 22.47 9.56
C LEU A 204 -3.98 23.51 8.55
N ASN A 205 -4.12 23.13 7.28
CA ASN A 205 -4.69 24.00 6.25
C ASN A 205 -6.18 24.33 6.49
N ILE A 206 -6.92 23.51 7.25
CA ILE A 206 -8.30 23.80 7.67
C ILE A 206 -8.40 25.14 8.40
N PHE A 207 -7.37 25.49 9.17
CA PHE A 207 -7.35 26.69 9.99
C PHE A 207 -6.95 27.95 9.22
N THR A 208 -6.44 27.83 7.98
CA THR A 208 -5.71 28.93 7.33
C THR A 208 -6.17 29.30 5.92
N LYS A 209 -6.80 28.41 5.11
CA LYS A 209 -6.96 28.68 3.65
C LYS A 209 -8.21 28.12 2.96
N LEU A 210 -9.42 28.57 3.33
CA LEU A 210 -10.66 28.18 2.62
C LEU A 210 -11.46 29.39 2.11
N ARG A 211 -10.90 30.15 1.17
CA ARG A 211 -11.52 31.41 0.67
C ARG A 211 -12.58 31.21 -0.42
N TYR A 212 -12.52 30.12 -1.18
CA TYR A 212 -13.41 29.86 -2.34
C TYR A 212 -14.06 28.47 -2.27
N PRO A 213 -15.26 28.27 -2.84
CA PRO A 213 -15.98 27.00 -2.77
C PRO A 213 -15.18 25.83 -3.38
N ILE A 214 -14.39 26.07 -4.43
CA ILE A 214 -13.51 25.05 -5.02
C ILE A 214 -12.44 24.57 -4.03
N ASN A 215 -11.96 25.45 -3.14
CA ASN A 215 -10.98 25.08 -2.11
C ASN A 215 -11.62 24.18 -1.06
N TYR A 216 -12.89 24.42 -0.70
CA TYR A 216 -13.63 23.54 0.21
C TYR A 216 -13.85 22.16 -0.38
N ALA A 217 -14.24 22.08 -1.65
CA ALA A 217 -14.40 20.81 -2.36
C ALA A 217 -13.07 20.05 -2.44
N TYR A 218 -12.00 20.71 -2.88
CA TYR A 218 -10.65 20.15 -2.93
C TYR A 218 -10.19 19.66 -1.54
N PHE A 219 -10.35 20.48 -0.50
CA PHE A 219 -9.96 20.14 0.86
C PHE A 219 -10.59 18.83 1.35
N TRP A 220 -11.92 18.72 1.27
CA TRP A 220 -12.63 17.55 1.79
C TRP A 220 -12.36 16.31 0.93
N LEU A 221 -12.32 16.46 -0.40
CA LEU A 221 -12.01 15.34 -1.29
C LEU A 221 -10.59 14.82 -1.08
N SER A 222 -9.59 15.70 -1.00
CA SER A 222 -8.20 15.29 -0.73
C SER A 222 -8.03 14.71 0.66
N LEU A 223 -8.70 15.24 1.70
CA LEU A 223 -8.65 14.67 3.04
C LEU A 223 -9.23 13.24 3.07
N ILE A 224 -10.44 13.06 2.54
CA ILE A 224 -11.10 11.75 2.49
C ILE A 224 -10.26 10.78 1.66
N PHE A 225 -9.74 11.22 0.52
CA PHE A 225 -8.87 10.40 -0.31
C PHE A 225 -7.64 9.92 0.45
N LEU A 226 -6.94 10.83 1.14
CA LEU A 226 -5.73 10.51 1.89
C LEU A 226 -6.02 9.54 3.06
N LEU A 227 -7.12 9.75 3.78
CA LEU A 227 -7.58 8.87 4.87
C LEU A 227 -8.01 7.49 4.37
N MET A 228 -8.73 7.43 3.25
CA MET A 228 -9.13 6.16 2.64
C MET A 228 -7.89 5.41 2.14
N ARG A 229 -6.94 6.10 1.51
CA ARG A 229 -5.70 5.51 1.03
C ARG A 229 -4.88 4.91 2.16
N THR A 230 -4.65 5.66 3.25
CA THR A 230 -3.94 5.12 4.42
C THR A 230 -4.65 3.89 4.97
N THR A 231 -5.93 4.03 5.28
CA THR A 231 -6.74 2.95 5.85
C THR A 231 -6.67 1.69 4.99
N PHE A 232 -6.73 1.82 3.66
CA PHE A 232 -6.58 0.69 2.77
C PHE A 232 -5.19 0.07 2.82
N VAL A 233 -4.10 0.84 2.79
CA VAL A 233 -2.73 0.30 2.92
C VAL A 233 -2.61 -0.58 4.18
N PHE A 234 -3.06 -0.07 5.32
CA PHE A 234 -3.06 -0.81 6.57
C PHE A 234 -4.00 -2.03 6.54
N MET A 235 -5.21 -1.90 5.97
CA MET A 235 -6.19 -2.98 5.88
C MET A 235 -5.72 -4.12 4.98
N PHE A 236 -5.09 -3.81 3.84
CA PHE A 236 -4.50 -4.84 2.96
C PHE A 236 -3.36 -5.56 3.66
N ALA A 237 -2.50 -4.84 4.37
CA ALA A 237 -1.42 -5.45 5.13
C ALA A 237 -1.94 -6.30 6.31
N SER A 238 -2.95 -5.84 7.04
CA SER A 238 -3.53 -6.59 8.17
C SER A 238 -4.23 -7.88 7.74
N LYS A 239 -4.80 -7.90 6.53
CA LYS A 239 -5.41 -9.11 5.96
C LYS A 239 -4.42 -10.26 5.78
N ILE A 240 -3.12 -9.99 5.64
CA ILE A 240 -2.08 -11.04 5.58
C ILE A 240 -2.03 -11.76 6.92
N TYR A 241 -1.93 -11.01 8.01
CA TYR A 241 -1.89 -11.53 9.39
C TYR A 241 -3.18 -12.26 9.74
N GLU A 242 -4.35 -11.73 9.36
CA GLU A 242 -5.61 -12.44 9.58
C GLU A 242 -5.67 -13.75 8.78
N ALA A 243 -5.21 -13.74 7.53
CA ALA A 243 -5.22 -14.93 6.69
C ALA A 243 -4.24 -16.02 7.17
N SER A 244 -3.09 -15.64 7.76
CA SER A 244 -2.12 -16.59 8.31
C SER A 244 -2.64 -17.30 9.57
N LEU A 245 -3.53 -16.67 10.35
CA LEU A 245 -4.12 -17.26 11.56
C LEU A 245 -5.34 -18.14 11.29
N LYS A 246 -6.01 -18.01 10.14
CA LYS A 246 -7.21 -18.80 9.81
C LYS A 246 -7.08 -20.32 10.02
N PRO A 247 -5.94 -20.97 9.69
CA PRO A 247 -5.74 -22.39 9.95
C PRO A 247 -5.96 -22.83 11.41
N LEU A 248 -5.75 -21.93 12.39
CA LEU A 248 -5.97 -22.23 13.80
C LEU A 248 -7.41 -22.64 14.10
N ASN A 249 -8.39 -22.01 13.45
CA ASN A 249 -9.79 -22.33 13.66
C ASN A 249 -10.07 -23.80 13.32
N THR A 250 -9.45 -24.31 12.25
CA THR A 250 -9.58 -25.72 11.87
C THR A 250 -8.80 -26.64 12.81
N LEU A 251 -7.63 -26.21 13.30
CA LEU A 251 -6.86 -26.99 14.27
C LEU A 251 -7.61 -27.19 15.58
N TYR A 252 -8.42 -26.21 16.02
CA TYR A 252 -9.28 -26.35 17.19
C TYR A 252 -10.42 -27.35 17.02
N LEU A 253 -10.78 -27.70 15.77
CA LEU A 253 -11.85 -28.66 15.46
C LEU A 253 -11.32 -30.11 15.31
N VAL A 254 -10.02 -30.34 15.45
CA VAL A 254 -9.42 -31.67 15.32
C VAL A 254 -9.85 -32.54 16.53
N PRO A 255 -10.45 -33.72 16.32
CA PRO A 255 -10.85 -34.62 17.41
C PRO A 255 -9.64 -35.06 18.25
N SER A 256 -9.85 -35.28 19.56
CA SER A 256 -8.79 -35.70 20.50
C SER A 256 -8.08 -37.00 20.09
N GLY A 257 -8.78 -37.93 19.44
CA GLY A 257 -8.19 -39.18 18.93
C GLY A 257 -7.27 -39.01 17.71
N CYS A 258 -7.30 -37.84 17.04
CA CYS A 258 -6.45 -37.51 15.88
C CYS A 258 -5.43 -36.41 16.21
N TRP A 259 -5.27 -36.09 17.49
CA TRP A 259 -4.39 -35.04 17.97
C TRP A 259 -2.94 -35.55 18.06
N THR A 260 -2.23 -35.52 16.94
CA THR A 260 -0.85 -36.00 16.85
C THR A 260 0.17 -34.92 17.17
N GLU A 261 1.42 -35.33 17.40
CA GLU A 261 2.57 -34.43 17.62
C GLU A 261 2.73 -33.39 16.49
N GLU A 262 2.45 -33.76 15.24
CA GLU A 262 2.55 -32.83 14.10
C GLU A 262 1.48 -31.73 14.16
N VAL A 263 0.26 -32.04 14.65
CA VAL A 263 -0.81 -31.05 14.86
C VAL A 263 -0.41 -30.06 15.96
N GLN A 264 0.18 -30.56 17.05
CA GLN A 264 0.69 -29.73 18.15
C GLN A 264 1.80 -28.79 17.69
N ARG A 265 2.78 -29.33 16.95
CA ARG A 265 3.89 -28.55 16.38
C ARG A 265 3.37 -27.47 15.44
N PHE A 266 2.42 -27.81 14.57
CA PHE A 266 1.86 -26.85 13.63
C PHE A 266 1.06 -25.74 14.33
N ARG A 267 0.26 -26.09 15.35
CA ARG A 267 -0.41 -25.09 16.21
C ARG A 267 0.58 -24.17 16.91
N ALA A 268 1.62 -24.75 17.53
CA ALA A 268 2.66 -23.97 18.20
C ALA A 268 3.36 -23.03 17.23
N GLN A 269 3.63 -23.47 16.01
CA GLN A 269 4.23 -22.66 14.97
C GLN A 269 3.37 -21.44 14.63
N ILE A 270 2.07 -21.62 14.34
CA ILE A 270 1.19 -20.51 13.98
C ILE A 270 1.01 -19.51 15.14
N LEU A 271 1.01 -19.99 16.38
CA LEU A 271 0.86 -19.12 17.56
C LEU A 271 2.13 -18.34 17.89
N ASN A 272 3.31 -18.90 17.62
CA ASN A 272 4.59 -18.29 17.98
C ASN A 272 5.20 -17.45 16.85
N GLU A 273 4.87 -17.72 15.58
CA GLU A 273 5.36 -16.95 14.43
C GLU A 273 4.43 -15.78 14.10
N SER A 274 4.90 -14.54 14.27
CA SER A 274 4.15 -13.36 13.83
C SER A 274 4.36 -13.11 12.33
N ILE A 275 3.40 -13.54 11.53
CA ILE A 275 3.44 -13.43 10.06
C ILE A 275 2.71 -12.15 9.62
N GLY A 276 3.45 -11.14 9.17
CA GLY A 276 2.85 -9.89 8.71
C GLY A 276 3.86 -8.88 8.19
N LEU A 277 3.37 -7.82 7.52
CA LEU A 277 4.21 -6.68 7.16
C LEU A 277 4.46 -5.82 8.41
N THR A 278 5.69 -5.35 8.56
CA THR A 278 6.13 -4.53 9.68
C THR A 278 6.74 -3.22 9.20
N GLY A 279 6.53 -2.13 9.94
CA GLY A 279 7.24 -0.87 9.71
C GLY A 279 8.61 -0.92 10.37
N LYS A 280 9.59 -1.59 9.77
CA LYS A 280 10.97 -1.77 10.31
C LYS A 280 10.96 -2.33 11.75
N HIS A 281 10.09 -3.29 12.03
CA HIS A 281 9.86 -3.87 13.37
C HIS A 281 9.34 -2.91 14.46
N PHE A 282 9.10 -1.62 14.16
CA PHE A 282 8.50 -0.70 15.13
C PHE A 282 7.05 -1.02 15.43
N TYR A 283 6.32 -1.51 14.43
CA TYR A 283 4.94 -1.95 14.56
C TYR A 283 4.64 -3.02 13.52
N THR A 284 3.76 -3.94 13.90
CA THR A 284 3.16 -4.92 12.99
C THR A 284 1.83 -4.37 12.52
N LEU A 285 1.58 -4.45 11.22
CA LEU A 285 0.33 -4.00 10.63
C LEU A 285 -0.79 -5.00 10.97
N THR A 286 -1.45 -4.82 12.12
CA THR A 286 -2.64 -5.57 12.53
C THR A 286 -3.86 -4.66 12.54
N ARG A 287 -5.07 -5.25 12.44
CA ARG A 287 -6.33 -4.48 12.49
C ARG A 287 -6.48 -3.73 13.81
N GLN A 288 -6.00 -4.33 14.91
CA GLN A 288 -5.99 -3.71 16.24
C GLN A 288 -5.04 -2.50 16.30
N GLY A 289 -3.87 -2.59 15.65
CA GLY A 289 -2.93 -1.46 15.54
C GLY A 289 -3.47 -0.28 14.72
N LEU A 290 -4.36 -0.53 13.75
CA LEU A 290 -5.05 0.53 13.01
C LEU A 290 -6.11 1.26 13.87
N PHE A 291 -6.91 0.52 14.64
CA PHE A 291 -8.02 1.10 15.41
C PHE A 291 -7.66 1.49 16.84
N GLY A 292 -6.42 1.25 17.28
CA GLY A 292 -5.96 1.65 18.61
C GLY A 292 -6.78 1.06 19.77
N VAL A 293 -7.40 -0.11 19.55
CA VAL A 293 -8.11 -0.84 20.60
C VAL A 293 -7.24 -2.04 20.98
N SER A 294 -6.44 -1.83 22.02
CA SER A 294 -5.79 -2.88 22.83
C SER A 294 -6.82 -3.57 23.70
#